data_AF-A0A2W5YJA9-F1
#
_entry.id   AF-A0A2W5YJA9-F1
#
_cell.length_a   1.000
_cell.length_b   1.000
_cell.length_c   1.000
_cell.angle_alpha   90.00
_cell.angle_beta   90.00
_cell.angle_gamma   90.00
#
_symmetry.space_group_name_H-M   'P 1'
#
loop_
_entity.id
_entity.type
_entity.pdbx_description
1 polymer ?
#
loop_
_entity_poly.entity_id
_entity_poly.type
_entity_poly.pdbx_seq_one_letter_code
_entity_poly.pdbx_strand_id
1 'polypeptide(L)'
;MAARTALDDLHQAASTVDSDTTKLRHSRAVRDHHVIRAHAEGYSREAIAQAAHLSGPGVQRILARAGVTNPRLSRRPRQAA
;
A
#
# COMPACT_ATOMS: atom_id res chain seq x y z
N MET A 1 -40.11 -5.73 -18.04
CA MET A 1 -38.80 -5.39 -18.65
C MET A 1 -37.89 -4.59 -17.71
N ALA A 2 -38.38 -3.59 -16.96
CA ALA A 2 -37.56 -2.76 -16.06
C ALA A 2 -36.73 -3.53 -15.01
N ALA A 3 -37.26 -4.62 -14.44
CA ALA A 3 -36.53 -5.44 -13.47
C ALA A 3 -35.30 -6.15 -14.07
N ARG A 4 -35.32 -6.48 -15.38
CA ARG A 4 -34.18 -7.10 -16.06
C ARG A 4 -33.07 -6.09 -16.29
N THR A 5 -33.43 -4.89 -16.73
CA THR A 5 -32.49 -3.77 -16.91
C THR A 5 -31.79 -3.41 -15.60
N ALA A 6 -32.53 -3.32 -14.49
CA ALA A 6 -31.94 -3.06 -13.18
C ALA A 6 -30.95 -4.14 -12.72
N LEU A 7 -31.22 -5.42 -13.02
CA LEU A 7 -30.30 -6.52 -12.72
C LEU A 7 -29.03 -6.47 -13.58
N ASP A 8 -29.18 -6.17 -14.87
CA ASP A 8 -28.05 -6.03 -15.79
C ASP A 8 -27.17 -4.82 -15.40
N ASP A 9 -27.77 -3.69 -14.99
CA ASP A 9 -27.06 -2.51 -14.48
C ASP A 9 -26.29 -2.82 -13.18
N LEU A 10 -26.91 -3.54 -12.24
CA LEU A 10 -26.26 -3.98 -11.00
C LEU A 10 -25.09 -4.92 -11.28
N HIS A 11 -25.26 -5.84 -12.24
CA HIS A 11 -24.18 -6.75 -12.65
C HIS A 11 -23.01 -5.99 -13.28
N GLN A 12 -23.31 -5.01 -14.13
CA GLN A 12 -22.29 -4.15 -14.75
C GLN A 12 -21.54 -3.30 -13.71
N ALA A 13 -22.27 -2.75 -12.74
CA ALA A 13 -21.67 -1.99 -11.64
C ALA A 13 -20.75 -2.88 -10.79
N ALA A 14 -21.18 -4.09 -10.43
CA ALA A 14 -20.37 -5.04 -9.68
C ALA A 14 -19.07 -5.40 -10.43
N SER A 15 -19.18 -5.70 -11.73
CA SER A 15 -18.03 -6.02 -12.58
C SER A 15 -17.04 -4.86 -12.69
N THR A 16 -17.56 -3.63 -12.74
CA THR A 16 -16.73 -2.41 -12.75
C THR A 16 -15.95 -2.25 -11.44
N VAL A 17 -16.62 -2.43 -10.29
CA VAL A 17 -16.00 -2.36 -8.96
C VAL A 17 -14.91 -3.41 -8.79
N ASP A 18 -15.13 -4.63 -9.28
CA ASP A 18 -14.12 -5.71 -9.22
C ASP A 18 -12.89 -5.41 -10.08
N SER A 19 -13.11 -4.91 -11.29
CA SER A 19 -12.04 -4.42 -12.18
C SER A 19 -11.22 -3.32 -11.50
N ASP A 20 -11.88 -2.31 -10.94
CA ASP A 20 -11.20 -1.16 -10.34
C ASP A 20 -10.50 -1.53 -9.04
N THR A 21 -11.05 -2.47 -8.28
CA THR A 21 -10.37 -3.08 -7.12
C THR A 21 -9.08 -3.78 -7.53
N THR A 22 -9.08 -4.50 -8.66
CA THR A 22 -7.90 -5.17 -9.20
C THR A 22 -6.84 -4.16 -9.64
N LYS A 23 -7.24 -3.11 -10.37
CA LYS A 23 -6.34 -2.02 -10.77
C LYS A 23 -5.74 -1.31 -9.57
N LEU A 24 -6.53 -1.04 -8.53
CA LEU A 24 -6.05 -0.42 -7.29
C LEU A 24 -5.02 -1.29 -6.58
N ARG A 25 -5.22 -2.62 -6.51
CA ARG A 25 -4.23 -3.54 -5.94
C ARG A 25 -2.92 -3.51 -6.72
N HIS A 26 -2.98 -3.53 -8.05
CA HIS A 26 -1.79 -3.45 -8.90
C HIS A 26 -1.04 -2.12 -8.72
N SER A 27 -1.76 -0.99 -8.76
CA SER A 27 -1.20 0.34 -8.54
C SER A 27 -0.49 0.45 -7.17
N ARG A 28 -1.10 -0.11 -6.12
CA ARG A 28 -0.48 -0.17 -4.78
C ARG A 28 0.80 -1.00 -4.77
N ALA A 29 0.81 -2.16 -5.43
CA ALA A 29 2.01 -3.00 -5.51
C ALA A 29 3.16 -2.28 -6.22
N VAL A 30 2.88 -1.59 -7.33
CA VAL A 30 3.86 -0.78 -8.07
C VAL A 30 4.40 0.35 -7.20
N ARG A 31 3.52 1.11 -6.54
CA ARG A 31 3.93 2.16 -5.60
C ARG A 31 4.83 1.62 -4.49
N ASP A 32 4.42 0.52 -3.85
CA ASP A 32 5.16 -0.07 -2.74
C ASP A 32 6.55 -0.56 -3.21
N HIS A 33 6.66 -1.12 -4.41
CA HIS A 33 7.93 -1.46 -5.04
C HIS A 33 8.84 -0.23 -5.22
N HIS A 34 8.32 0.87 -5.74
CA HIS A 34 9.11 2.12 -5.89
C HIS A 34 9.54 2.70 -4.54
N VAL A 35 8.70 2.64 -3.51
CA VAL A 35 9.04 3.07 -2.15
C VAL A 35 10.21 2.26 -1.58
N ILE A 36 10.17 0.93 -1.75
CA ILE A 36 11.24 0.03 -1.28
C ILE A 36 12.54 0.31 -2.04
N ARG A 37 12.46 0.46 -3.37
CA ARG A 37 13.62 0.76 -4.21
C ARG A 37 14.26 2.10 -3.84
N ALA A 38 13.47 3.16 -3.71
CA ALA A 38 13.98 4.47 -3.30
C ALA A 38 14.64 4.42 -1.91
N HIS A 39 14.08 3.65 -0.97
CA HIS A 39 14.72 3.44 0.32
C HIS A 39 16.07 2.71 0.19
N ALA A 40 16.16 1.70 -0.67
CA ALA A 40 17.41 0.97 -0.92
C ALA A 40 18.47 1.84 -1.61
N GLU A 41 18.06 2.81 -2.43
CA GLU A 41 18.93 3.81 -3.06
C GLU A 41 19.38 4.92 -2.08
N GLY A 42 18.91 4.89 -0.83
CA GLY A 42 19.37 5.79 0.24
C GLY A 42 18.55 7.08 0.39
N TYR A 43 17.43 7.23 -0.32
CA TYR A 43 16.55 8.38 -0.15
C TYR A 43 15.95 8.41 1.27
N SER A 44 15.84 9.63 1.83
CA SER A 44 15.23 9.80 3.14
C SER A 44 13.74 9.44 3.12
N ARG A 45 13.21 8.96 4.25
CA ARG A 45 11.79 8.60 4.36
C ARG A 45 10.86 9.79 4.10
N GLU A 46 11.30 11.00 4.44
CA GLU A 46 10.57 12.24 4.19
C GLU A 46 10.50 12.57 2.69
N ALA A 47 11.63 12.44 1.97
CA ALA A 47 11.66 12.62 0.52
C ALA A 47 10.77 11.60 -0.20
N ILE A 48 10.82 10.33 0.23
CA ILE A 48 9.96 9.27 -0.30
C ILE A 48 8.48 9.57 -0.01
N ALA A 49 8.16 10.01 1.21
CA ALA A 49 6.79 10.37 1.59
C ALA A 49 6.23 11.49 0.72
N GLN A 50 7.02 12.54 0.49
CA GLN A 50 6.64 13.67 -0.36
C GLN A 50 6.43 13.24 -1.81
N ALA A 51 7.37 12.47 -2.39
CA ALA A 51 7.29 12.02 -3.78
C ALA A 51 6.15 11.03 -4.04
N ALA A 52 5.88 10.13 -3.08
CA ALA A 52 4.82 9.13 -3.20
C ALA A 52 3.44 9.66 -2.74
N HIS A 53 3.35 10.92 -2.31
CA HIS A 53 2.16 11.50 -1.67
C HIS A 53 1.63 10.63 -0.52
N LEU A 54 2.55 10.08 0.27
CA LEU A 54 2.25 9.24 1.43
C LEU A 54 2.51 10.01 2.72
N SER A 55 1.81 9.65 3.78
CA SER A 55 2.21 10.05 5.12
C SER A 55 3.48 9.30 5.53
N GLY A 56 4.30 9.89 6.41
CA GLY A 56 5.46 9.21 7.00
C GLY A 56 5.14 7.83 7.59
N PRO A 57 4.05 7.66 8.37
CA PRO A 57 3.58 6.35 8.83
C PRO A 57 3.16 5.40 7.71
N GLY A 58 2.70 5.92 6.56
CA GLY A 58 2.42 5.14 5.36
C GLY A 58 3.68 4.50 4.79
N VAL A 59 4.73 5.30 4.58
CA VAL A 59 6.05 4.83 4.13
C VAL A 59 6.62 3.80 5.11
N GLN A 60 6.57 4.09 6.41
CA GLN A 60 7.06 3.17 7.44
C GLN A 60 6.36 1.80 7.41
N ARG A 61 5.05 1.76 7.19
CA ARG A 61 4.30 0.49 7.09
C ARG A 61 4.69 -0.32 5.86
N ILE A 62 4.92 0.34 4.72
CA ILE A 62 5.38 -0.32 3.48
C ILE A 62 6.75 -0.95 3.72
N LEU A 63 7.69 -0.17 4.25
CA LEU A 63 9.05 -0.63 4.55
C LEU A 63 9.06 -1.77 5.57
N ALA A 64 8.27 -1.67 6.64
CA ALA A 64 8.17 -2.72 7.65
C ALA A 64 7.62 -4.04 7.08
N ARG A 65 6.61 -3.98 6.19
CA ARG A 65 6.08 -5.16 5.49
C ARG A 65 7.12 -5.81 4.56
N ALA A 66 8.01 -5.01 3.99
CA ALA A 66 9.14 -5.48 3.19
C ALA A 66 10.32 -6.01 4.03
N GLY A 67 10.18 -6.08 5.36
CA GLY A 67 11.24 -6.55 6.25
C GLY A 67 12.33 -5.52 6.54
N VAL A 68 12.16 -4.26 6.12
CA VAL A 68 13.07 -3.17 6.46
C VAL A 68 12.87 -2.83 7.93
N THR A 69 13.67 -3.44 8.78
CA THR A 69 13.68 -3.17 10.22
C THR A 69 14.40 -1.85 10.48
N ASN A 70 13.84 -1.02 11.37
CA ASN A 70 14.53 0.19 11.80
C ASN A 70 15.64 -0.24 12.77
N PRO A 71 16.93 -0.06 12.44
CA PRO A 71 18.03 -0.47 13.32
C PRO A 71 18.01 0.28 14.67
N ARG A 72 17.36 1.46 14.74
CA ARG A 72 17.18 2.23 15.99
C ARG A 72 16.06 1.69 16.89
N LEU A 73 15.23 0.75 16.40
CA LEU A 73 14.13 0.13 17.14
C LEU A 73 14.44 -1.33 17.49
N SER A 74 15.72 -1.72 17.60
CA SER A 74 16.06 -3.03 18.13
C SER A 74 15.41 -3.17 19.50
N ARG A 75 14.41 -4.07 19.58
CA ARG A 75 13.70 -4.35 20.82
C ARG A 75 14.76 -4.85 21.80
N ARG A 76 15.02 -4.08 22.88
CA ARG A 76 15.77 -4.61 24.00
C ARG A 76 15.01 -5.85 24.50
N PRO A 77 15.69 -6.99 24.74
CA PRO A 77 15.02 -8.15 25.30
C PRO A 77 14.35 -7.72 26.62
N ARG A 78 13.07 -8.08 26.77
CA ARG A 78 12.33 -7.86 28.01
C ARG A 78 13.10 -8.61 29.10
N GLN A 79 13.75 -7.89 30.01
CA GLN A 79 14.36 -8.50 31.17
C GLN A 79 13.26 -9.29 31.89
N ALA A 80 13.42 -10.61 31.96
CA ALA A 80 12.56 -11.44 32.78
C ALA A 80 12.75 -10.96 34.23
N ALA A 81 11.64 -10.57 34.86
CA ALA A 81 11.59 -10.25 36.28
C ALA A 81 11.74 -11.52 37.12
#